data_AF-A0A6L8I437-F1
#
_entry.id   AF-A0A6L8I437-F1
#
_cell.length_a   1.000
_cell.length_b   1.000
_cell.length_c   1.000
_cell.angle_alpha   90.00
_cell.angle_beta   90.00
_cell.angle_gamma   90.00
#
_symmetry.space_group_name_H-M   'P 1'
#
loop_
_entity.id
_entity.type
_entity.pdbx_description
1 polymer ?
#
loop_
_entity_poly.entity_id
_entity_poly.type
_entity_poly.pdbx_seq_one_letter_code
_entity_poly.pdbx_strand_id
1 'polypeptide(L)'
;RAVNTGARVLAKVRMNDGSVLYDGDAAIDGVPGTASPVELQFMDTVGGATGSMFPTRSRSDRIDGVDVTCMDVAMPMVIARAEAFGLTGQESAAELDENRDFFDRMEAIRLEAAVRMGMGDASKSVTPKFGLLASARNGGSAATRYFMPWTTHPSLAVTGSQCMAACLLCPGTVGEGLLKALPSAPARLALEHPMGQLEVVIDYSREGDQFELNWAGLVRTARKLAEGHVFVPGKVWSGLDRDS
;
A
#
# COMPACT_ATOMS: atom_id res chain seq x y z
N ARG A 1 1.28 -17.86 7.58
CA ARG A 1 0.00 -17.36 7.03
C ARG A 1 -0.54 -16.32 8.01
N ALA A 2 -0.93 -15.13 7.55
CA ALA A 2 -1.52 -14.13 8.43
C ALA A 2 -2.94 -14.57 8.82
N VAL A 3 -3.25 -14.67 10.11
CA VAL A 3 -4.53 -15.21 10.59
C VAL A 3 -5.71 -14.30 10.21
N ASN A 4 -5.51 -12.97 10.26
CA ASN A 4 -6.57 -12.00 10.01
C ASN A 4 -7.01 -11.92 8.54
N THR A 5 -6.08 -12.11 7.59
CA THR A 5 -6.33 -11.90 6.16
C THR A 5 -6.23 -13.18 5.33
N GLY A 6 -5.71 -14.27 5.90
CA GLY A 6 -5.40 -15.49 5.16
C GLY A 6 -4.20 -15.37 4.22
N ALA A 7 -3.56 -14.20 4.11
CA ALA A 7 -2.46 -13.97 3.18
C ALA A 7 -1.24 -14.86 3.49
N ARG A 8 -0.56 -15.30 2.43
CA ARG A 8 0.73 -15.98 2.51
C ARG A 8 1.83 -14.93 2.52
N VAL A 9 2.60 -14.91 3.60
CA VAL A 9 3.74 -14.00 3.78
C VAL A 9 4.99 -14.85 3.91
N LEU A 10 5.93 -14.70 2.99
CA LEU A 10 7.27 -15.25 3.09
C LEU A 10 8.17 -14.18 3.71
N ALA A 11 8.78 -14.49 4.85
CA ALA A 11 9.77 -13.63 5.48
C ALA A 11 11.17 -14.20 5.21
N LYS A 12 12.04 -13.44 4.56
CA LYS A 12 13.47 -13.77 4.47
C LYS A 12 14.20 -13.04 5.58
N VAL A 13 14.71 -13.83 6.53
CA VAL A 13 15.42 -13.34 7.72
C VAL A 13 16.89 -13.75 7.60
N ARG A 14 17.79 -12.81 7.87
CA ARG A 14 19.23 -13.12 7.92
C ARG A 14 19.55 -13.87 9.21
N MET A 15 20.33 -14.93 9.06
CA MET A 15 20.74 -15.81 10.16
C MET A 15 22.27 -15.91 10.15
N ASN A 16 22.87 -15.98 11.33
CA ASN A 16 24.27 -16.37 11.53
C ASN A 16 24.32 -17.48 12.58
N ASP A 17 24.96 -18.61 12.26
CA ASP A 17 25.10 -19.77 13.15
C ASP A 17 23.79 -20.19 13.86
N GLY A 18 22.69 -20.24 13.11
CA GLY A 18 21.37 -20.63 13.63
C GLY A 18 20.65 -19.56 14.47
N SER A 19 21.26 -18.39 14.65
CA SER A 19 20.67 -17.25 15.36
C SER A 19 20.22 -16.16 14.39
N VAL A 20 19.12 -15.48 14.71
CA VAL A 20 18.67 -14.29 13.95
C VAL A 20 19.71 -13.18 14.09
N LEU A 21 20.13 -12.63 12.97
CA LEU A 21 21.00 -11.45 12.94
C LEU A 21 20.14 -10.19 12.97
N TYR A 22 20.30 -9.36 14.01
CA TYR A 22 19.58 -8.08 14.12
C TYR A 22 20.40 -6.88 13.64
N ASP A 23 21.72 -6.98 13.67
CA ASP A 23 22.62 -5.93 13.21
C ASP A 23 22.77 -5.97 11.68
N GLY A 24 22.94 -4.79 11.08
CA GLY A 24 23.11 -4.63 9.63
C GLY A 24 23.00 -3.17 9.21
N ASP A 25 23.11 -2.93 7.91
CA ASP A 25 23.21 -1.58 7.33
C ASP A 25 21.90 -1.07 6.73
N ALA A 26 20.80 -1.81 6.87
CA ALA A 26 19.51 -1.38 6.34
C ALA A 26 18.90 -0.30 7.26
N ALA A 27 18.54 0.83 6.67
CA ALA A 27 17.78 1.90 7.31
C ALA A 27 16.34 1.90 6.78
N ILE A 28 15.38 2.24 7.64
CA ILE A 28 13.98 2.48 7.25
C ILE A 28 13.49 3.77 7.90
N ASP A 29 12.68 4.53 7.18
CA ASP A 29 12.14 5.79 7.66
C ASP A 29 11.32 5.60 8.95
N GLY A 30 11.54 6.49 9.92
CA GLY A 30 10.89 6.45 11.24
C GLY A 30 11.57 5.58 12.30
N VAL A 31 12.66 4.88 11.98
CA VAL A 31 13.44 4.10 12.95
C VAL A 31 14.89 4.61 13.02
N PRO A 32 15.38 5.07 14.18
CA PRO A 32 16.77 5.52 14.32
C PRO A 32 17.78 4.38 14.14
N GLY A 33 18.87 4.66 13.40
CA GLY A 33 19.99 3.73 13.20
C GLY A 33 19.77 2.76 12.04
N THR A 34 20.51 1.65 12.07
CA THR A 34 20.44 0.59 11.04
C THR A 34 20.27 -0.78 11.70
N ALA A 35 19.76 -1.74 10.93
CA ALA A 35 19.56 -3.12 11.37
C ALA A 35 19.61 -4.08 10.18
N SER A 36 19.52 -5.38 10.47
CA SER A 36 19.45 -6.42 9.44
C SER A 36 18.12 -6.34 8.67
N PRO A 37 18.14 -6.45 7.33
CA PRO A 37 16.91 -6.40 6.55
C PRO A 37 16.11 -7.69 6.72
N VAL A 38 14.79 -7.52 6.83
CA VAL A 38 13.78 -8.56 6.74
C VAL A 38 12.95 -8.26 5.48
N GLU A 39 13.07 -9.11 4.46
CA GLU A 39 12.23 -9.01 3.28
C GLU A 39 10.91 -9.73 3.54
N LEU A 40 9.81 -9.02 3.40
CA LEU A 40 8.47 -9.58 3.51
C LEU A 40 7.85 -9.63 2.12
N GLN A 41 7.57 -10.82 1.62
CA GLN A 41 6.91 -11.05 0.34
C GLN A 41 5.48 -11.54 0.57
N PHE A 42 4.51 -10.77 0.11
CA PHE A 42 3.10 -11.09 0.18
C PHE A 42 2.68 -11.72 -1.15
N MET A 43 2.29 -12.99 -1.08
CA MET A 43 1.80 -13.78 -2.21
C MET A 43 0.27 -13.84 -2.16
N ASP A 44 -0.33 -14.14 -3.31
CA ASP A 44 -1.80 -14.30 -3.44
C ASP A 44 -2.56 -13.04 -2.99
N THR A 45 -2.00 -11.84 -3.29
CA THR A 45 -2.57 -10.54 -2.88
C THR A 45 -3.52 -9.93 -3.90
N VAL A 46 -3.60 -10.50 -5.11
CA VAL A 46 -4.44 -9.96 -6.19
C VAL A 46 -5.90 -10.34 -5.95
N GLY A 47 -6.80 -9.36 -6.02
CA GLY A 47 -8.24 -9.58 -5.95
C GLY A 47 -8.72 -10.13 -4.61
N GLY A 48 -7.99 -9.90 -3.51
CA GLY A 48 -8.32 -10.47 -2.21
C GLY A 48 -9.70 -10.06 -1.69
N ALA A 49 -10.15 -8.84 -2.00
CA ALA A 49 -11.45 -8.31 -1.58
C ALA A 49 -12.52 -8.39 -2.67
N THR A 50 -12.11 -8.37 -3.94
CA THR A 50 -13.01 -8.17 -5.09
C THR A 50 -13.00 -9.32 -6.12
N GLY A 51 -12.07 -10.27 -5.97
CA GLY A 51 -11.92 -11.44 -6.84
C GLY A 51 -11.09 -11.22 -8.11
N SER A 52 -10.66 -9.99 -8.41
CA SER A 52 -9.81 -9.71 -9.59
C SER A 52 -8.88 -8.51 -9.36
N MET A 53 -7.81 -8.40 -10.17
CA MET A 53 -6.92 -7.23 -10.12
C MET A 53 -7.64 -5.93 -10.51
N PHE A 54 -8.55 -6.00 -11.48
CA PHE A 54 -9.32 -4.88 -12.04
C PHE A 54 -10.82 -5.19 -11.93
N PRO A 55 -11.46 -4.83 -10.80
CA PRO A 55 -12.84 -5.23 -10.52
C PRO A 55 -13.87 -4.62 -11.49
N THR A 56 -13.56 -3.43 -12.02
CA THR A 56 -14.37 -2.74 -13.04
C THR A 56 -14.20 -3.33 -14.43
N ARG A 57 -13.31 -4.32 -14.60
CA ARG A 57 -12.91 -4.92 -15.89
C ARG A 57 -12.20 -3.95 -16.84
N SER A 58 -11.79 -2.78 -16.35
CA SER A 58 -10.96 -1.81 -17.06
C SER A 58 -9.71 -1.49 -16.23
N ARG A 59 -8.62 -1.11 -16.91
CA ARG A 59 -7.41 -0.61 -16.25
C ARG A 59 -7.50 0.88 -15.92
N SER A 60 -8.35 1.59 -16.64
CA SER A 60 -8.68 2.99 -16.42
C SER A 60 -10.17 3.21 -16.67
N ASP A 61 -10.82 3.85 -15.72
CA ASP A 61 -12.22 4.26 -15.75
C ASP A 61 -12.29 5.78 -15.70
N ARG A 62 -13.36 6.37 -16.22
CA ARG A 62 -13.64 7.80 -16.06
C ARG A 62 -14.85 7.98 -15.15
N ILE A 63 -14.65 8.69 -14.04
CA ILE A 63 -15.67 8.95 -13.01
C ILE A 63 -15.62 10.44 -12.68
N ASP A 64 -16.77 11.11 -12.78
CA ASP A 64 -16.88 12.57 -12.58
C ASP A 64 -15.82 13.39 -13.34
N GLY A 65 -15.57 12.98 -14.58
CA GLY A 65 -14.58 13.60 -15.45
C GLY A 65 -13.11 13.30 -15.13
N VAL A 66 -12.81 12.57 -14.05
CA VAL A 66 -11.46 12.16 -13.63
C VAL A 66 -11.16 10.75 -14.10
N ASP A 67 -9.98 10.55 -14.70
CA ASP A 67 -9.47 9.22 -14.99
C ASP A 67 -8.93 8.58 -13.71
N VAL A 68 -9.38 7.35 -13.44
CA VAL A 68 -9.01 6.58 -12.25
C VAL A 68 -8.70 5.14 -12.61
N THR A 69 -7.83 4.50 -11.85
CA THR A 69 -7.64 3.04 -11.87
C THR A 69 -8.28 2.45 -10.63
N CYS A 70 -9.26 1.56 -10.84
CA CYS A 70 -9.85 0.75 -9.77
C CYS A 70 -9.11 -0.59 -9.71
N MET A 71 -8.28 -0.79 -8.69
CA MET A 71 -7.39 -1.94 -8.59
C MET A 71 -7.47 -2.60 -7.21
N ASP A 72 -7.37 -3.93 -7.16
CA ASP A 72 -7.30 -4.69 -5.90
C ASP A 72 -6.03 -5.55 -5.87
N VAL A 73 -4.99 -4.99 -5.26
CA VAL A 73 -3.72 -5.66 -4.97
C VAL A 73 -3.37 -5.37 -3.52
N ALA A 74 -3.53 -6.36 -2.65
CA ALA A 74 -3.43 -6.30 -1.18
C ALA A 74 -4.45 -5.37 -0.49
N MET A 75 -4.96 -4.35 -1.19
CA MET A 75 -5.99 -3.42 -0.77
C MET A 75 -6.80 -2.97 -2.00
N PRO A 76 -8.14 -3.00 -1.95
CA PRO A 76 -8.95 -2.37 -2.99
C PRO A 76 -8.77 -0.85 -2.95
N MET A 77 -8.34 -0.27 -4.06
CA MET A 77 -8.03 1.14 -4.21
C MET A 77 -8.66 1.76 -5.46
N VAL A 78 -9.00 3.04 -5.32
CA VAL A 78 -9.23 3.98 -6.42
C VAL A 78 -8.00 4.87 -6.49
N ILE A 79 -7.31 4.86 -7.62
CA ILE A 79 -6.06 5.59 -7.81
C ILE A 79 -6.28 6.62 -8.91
N ALA A 80 -5.87 7.87 -8.67
CA ALA A 80 -5.96 8.95 -9.65
C ALA A 80 -4.63 9.71 -9.73
N ARG A 81 -4.46 10.56 -10.74
CA ARG A 81 -3.35 11.53 -10.76
C ARG A 81 -3.70 12.77 -9.94
N ALA A 82 -2.73 13.29 -9.18
CA ALA A 82 -2.92 14.50 -8.38
C ALA A 82 -3.35 15.71 -9.25
N GLU A 83 -2.80 15.82 -10.46
CA GLU A 83 -3.10 16.92 -11.39
C GLU A 83 -4.58 17.01 -11.78
N ALA A 84 -5.32 15.89 -11.77
CA ALA A 84 -6.76 15.86 -12.09
C ALA A 84 -7.62 16.59 -11.03
N PHE A 85 -7.05 16.82 -9.85
CA PHE A 85 -7.64 17.58 -8.75
C PHE A 85 -6.99 18.97 -8.58
N GLY A 86 -6.13 19.39 -9.51
CA GLY A 86 -5.36 20.64 -9.37
C GLY A 86 -4.26 20.58 -8.30
N LEU A 87 -3.90 19.37 -7.86
CA LEU A 87 -2.87 19.13 -6.86
C LEU A 87 -1.53 18.80 -7.52
N THR A 88 -0.45 19.09 -6.82
CA THR A 88 0.92 18.76 -7.21
C THR A 88 1.32 17.33 -6.81
N GLY A 89 0.62 16.74 -5.83
CA GLY A 89 0.97 15.47 -5.21
C GLY A 89 2.09 15.60 -4.17
N GLN A 90 2.45 16.83 -3.81
CA GLN A 90 3.54 17.17 -2.90
C GLN A 90 3.06 17.84 -1.61
N GLU A 91 1.76 18.07 -1.49
CA GLU A 91 1.10 18.68 -0.33
C GLU A 91 1.39 17.86 0.94
N SER A 92 1.54 18.53 2.07
CA SER A 92 1.55 17.90 3.38
C SER A 92 0.18 17.27 3.72
N ALA A 93 0.15 16.40 4.73
CA ALA A 93 -1.12 15.83 5.19
C ALA A 93 -2.08 16.92 5.71
N ALA A 94 -1.55 17.96 6.36
CA ALA A 94 -2.35 19.07 6.88
C ALA A 94 -2.99 19.90 5.75
N GLU A 95 -2.22 20.26 4.73
CA GLU A 95 -2.75 21.02 3.57
C GLU A 95 -3.86 20.24 2.84
N LEU A 96 -3.72 18.91 2.73
CA LEU A 96 -4.76 18.06 2.14
C LEU A 96 -5.99 18.00 3.04
N ASP A 97 -5.84 17.75 4.34
CA ASP A 97 -6.95 17.63 5.29
C ASP A 97 -7.75 18.93 5.45
N GLU A 98 -7.14 20.08 5.17
CA GLU A 98 -7.81 21.38 5.12
C GLU A 98 -8.55 21.62 3.80
N ASN A 99 -8.23 20.90 2.73
CA ASN A 99 -8.83 21.05 1.40
C ASN A 99 -10.15 20.27 1.27
N ARG A 100 -11.24 20.89 1.75
CA ARG A 100 -12.59 20.29 1.73
C ARG A 100 -13.11 20.02 0.32
N ASP A 101 -12.88 20.93 -0.63
CA ASP A 101 -13.33 20.77 -2.01
C ASP A 101 -12.72 19.52 -2.68
N PHE A 102 -11.45 19.25 -2.42
CA PHE A 102 -10.80 18.01 -2.86
C PHE A 102 -11.45 16.79 -2.22
N PHE A 103 -11.65 16.79 -0.89
CA PHE A 103 -12.24 15.65 -0.19
C PHE A 103 -13.66 15.33 -0.66
N ASP A 104 -14.50 16.35 -0.89
CA ASP A 104 -15.86 16.17 -1.38
C ASP A 104 -15.88 15.51 -2.77
N ARG A 105 -15.02 15.99 -3.68
CA ARG A 105 -14.90 15.44 -5.03
C ARG A 105 -14.30 14.03 -5.04
N MET A 106 -13.26 13.81 -4.24
CA MET A 106 -12.61 12.51 -4.07
C MET A 106 -13.59 11.47 -3.50
N GLU A 107 -14.38 11.84 -2.49
CA GLU A 107 -15.36 10.95 -1.86
C GLU A 107 -16.48 10.57 -2.84
N ALA A 108 -16.99 11.53 -3.61
CA ALA A 108 -17.99 11.25 -4.65
C ALA A 108 -17.48 10.20 -5.67
N ILE A 109 -16.24 10.35 -6.13
CA ILE A 109 -15.58 9.38 -7.02
C ILE A 109 -15.38 8.03 -6.32
N ARG A 110 -14.93 8.03 -5.05
CA ARG A 110 -14.68 6.82 -4.28
C ARG A 110 -15.95 5.97 -4.10
N LEU A 111 -17.09 6.61 -3.81
CA LEU A 111 -18.37 5.93 -3.62
C LEU A 111 -18.88 5.31 -4.92
N GLU A 112 -18.83 6.05 -6.02
CA GLU A 112 -19.21 5.52 -7.34
C GLU A 112 -18.28 4.37 -7.78
N ALA A 113 -16.98 4.51 -7.58
CA ALA A 113 -16.01 3.46 -7.86
C ALA A 113 -16.27 2.20 -7.02
N ALA A 114 -16.63 2.33 -5.75
CA ALA A 114 -16.98 1.20 -4.89
C ALA A 114 -18.15 0.37 -5.47
N VAL A 115 -19.18 1.06 -5.98
CA VAL A 115 -20.31 0.40 -6.66
C VAL A 115 -19.83 -0.33 -7.91
N ARG A 116 -19.03 0.31 -8.76
CA ARG A 116 -18.48 -0.30 -9.98
C ARG A 116 -17.54 -1.48 -9.71
N MET A 117 -16.84 -1.45 -8.58
CA MET A 117 -15.98 -2.55 -8.11
C MET A 117 -16.77 -3.71 -7.49
N GLY A 118 -18.11 -3.61 -7.40
CA GLY A 118 -18.97 -4.64 -6.82
C GLY A 118 -18.98 -4.65 -5.29
N MET A 119 -18.50 -3.58 -4.65
CA MET A 119 -18.41 -3.46 -3.18
C MET A 119 -19.68 -2.87 -2.55
N GLY A 120 -20.58 -2.30 -3.36
CA GLY A 120 -21.82 -1.67 -2.91
C GLY A 120 -21.62 -0.27 -2.31
N ASP A 121 -22.53 0.14 -1.43
CA ASP A 121 -22.46 1.43 -0.75
C ASP A 121 -21.31 1.46 0.27
N ALA A 122 -20.30 2.29 -0.03
CA ALA A 122 -19.11 2.46 0.80
C ALA A 122 -19.16 3.70 1.71
N SER A 123 -20.30 4.37 1.88
CA SER A 123 -20.46 5.58 2.70
C SER A 123 -20.05 5.39 4.16
N LYS A 124 -20.20 4.17 4.67
CA LYS A 124 -19.78 3.78 6.03
C LYS A 124 -18.60 2.80 6.03
N SER A 125 -18.00 2.58 4.87
CA SER A 125 -16.87 1.67 4.70
C SER A 125 -15.57 2.44 4.54
N VAL A 126 -14.51 1.92 5.15
CA VAL A 126 -13.15 2.44 4.98
C VAL A 126 -12.49 1.96 3.68
N THR A 127 -13.17 1.12 2.88
CA THR A 127 -12.72 0.62 1.57
C THR A 127 -13.77 0.91 0.48
N PRO A 128 -13.38 1.07 -0.80
CA PRO A 128 -11.99 1.11 -1.28
C PRO A 128 -11.27 2.36 -0.74
N LYS A 129 -9.94 2.29 -0.70
CA LYS A 129 -9.09 3.41 -0.30
C LYS A 129 -8.87 4.32 -1.50
N PHE A 130 -8.52 5.58 -1.26
CA PHE A 130 -8.17 6.49 -2.35
C PHE A 130 -6.66 6.77 -2.33
N GLY A 131 -6.05 6.84 -3.51
CA GLY A 131 -4.64 7.17 -3.69
C GLY A 131 -4.45 8.20 -4.81
N LEU A 132 -3.52 9.14 -4.61
CA LEU A 132 -3.04 10.03 -5.66
C LEU A 132 -1.61 9.67 -6.05
N LEU A 133 -1.34 9.68 -7.35
CA LEU A 133 -0.02 9.55 -7.94
C LEU A 133 0.41 10.87 -8.59
N ALA A 134 1.70 11.17 -8.47
CA ALA A 134 2.37 12.26 -9.18
C ALA A 134 3.83 11.90 -9.44
N SER A 135 4.51 12.71 -10.26
CA SER A 135 5.95 12.57 -10.46
C SER A 135 6.71 12.82 -9.15
N ALA A 136 7.68 11.96 -8.87
CA ALA A 136 8.59 12.10 -7.73
C ALA A 136 9.44 13.39 -7.83
N ARG A 137 9.77 13.99 -6.68
CA ARG A 137 10.64 15.18 -6.59
C ARG A 137 11.88 14.97 -5.72
N ASN A 138 11.88 13.96 -4.86
CA ASN A 138 12.92 13.70 -3.86
C ASN A 138 13.75 12.45 -4.18
N GLY A 139 13.84 12.09 -5.46
CA GLY A 139 14.63 10.95 -5.95
C GLY A 139 13.93 9.60 -5.91
N GLY A 140 12.67 9.55 -5.46
CA GLY A 140 11.84 8.36 -5.52
C GLY A 140 11.36 8.02 -6.93
N SER A 141 10.56 6.95 -7.01
CA SER A 141 9.95 6.47 -8.25
C SER A 141 8.67 7.23 -8.61
N ALA A 142 7.85 7.55 -7.60
CA ALA A 142 6.65 8.38 -7.74
C ALA A 142 6.31 9.03 -6.40
N ALA A 143 5.61 10.16 -6.44
CA ALA A 143 4.99 10.75 -5.27
C ALA A 143 3.58 10.21 -5.08
N THR A 144 3.23 9.93 -3.82
CA THR A 144 1.99 9.26 -3.43
C THR A 144 1.31 10.00 -2.30
N ARG A 145 -0.03 10.08 -2.34
CA ARG A 145 -0.87 10.47 -1.21
C ARG A 145 -1.94 9.41 -1.01
N TYR A 146 -2.16 9.02 0.23
CA TYR A 146 -3.03 7.91 0.58
C TYR A 146 -4.06 8.35 1.60
N PHE A 147 -5.32 7.99 1.38
CA PHE A 147 -6.43 8.50 2.18
C PHE A 147 -7.13 7.37 2.93
N MET A 148 -7.29 7.57 4.25
CA MET A 148 -8.13 6.77 5.12
C MET A 148 -9.50 7.44 5.20
N PRO A 149 -10.46 7.03 4.35
CA PRO A 149 -11.08 7.87 3.32
C PRO A 149 -11.27 9.34 3.64
N TRP A 150 -11.62 9.67 4.88
CA TRP A 150 -11.94 11.01 5.38
C TRP A 150 -10.74 11.79 5.93
N THR A 151 -9.56 11.18 6.00
CA THR A 151 -8.31 11.84 6.45
C THR A 151 -7.12 11.35 5.64
N THR A 152 -6.13 12.21 5.47
CA THR A 152 -4.87 11.88 4.82
C THR A 152 -4.01 11.02 5.75
N HIS A 153 -3.43 9.95 5.21
CA HIS A 153 -2.46 9.16 5.94
C HIS A 153 -1.12 9.93 5.99
N PRO A 154 -0.48 10.07 7.18
CA PRO A 154 0.72 10.90 7.32
C PRO A 154 1.94 10.29 6.60
N SER A 155 1.95 8.97 6.40
CA SER A 155 2.93 8.28 5.57
C SER A 155 2.26 7.52 4.41
N LEU A 156 2.41 6.20 4.34
CA LEU A 156 1.75 5.35 3.36
C LEU A 156 1.48 3.98 3.96
N ALA A 157 0.26 3.47 3.83
CA ALA A 157 -0.09 2.13 4.30
C ALA A 157 0.62 1.05 3.48
N VAL A 158 1.13 0.02 4.15
CA VAL A 158 1.88 -1.08 3.52
C VAL A 158 1.09 -1.79 2.41
N THR A 159 -0.19 -2.06 2.60
CA THR A 159 -1.01 -2.71 1.57
C THR A 159 -1.36 -1.75 0.42
N GLY A 160 -1.58 -0.47 0.74
CA GLY A 160 -1.82 0.57 -0.27
C GLY A 160 -0.60 0.82 -1.16
N SER A 161 0.60 0.80 -0.58
CA SER A 161 1.84 0.99 -1.34
C SER A 161 2.06 -0.10 -2.39
N GLN A 162 1.68 -1.34 -2.08
CA GLN A 162 1.74 -2.46 -3.03
C GLN A 162 0.77 -2.25 -4.20
N CYS A 163 -0.46 -1.79 -3.94
CA CYS A 163 -1.43 -1.49 -4.99
C CYS A 163 -0.98 -0.32 -5.88
N MET A 164 -0.47 0.75 -5.29
CA MET A 164 0.01 1.92 -6.04
C MET A 164 1.27 1.58 -6.85
N ALA A 165 2.16 0.74 -6.31
CA ALA A 165 3.33 0.24 -7.03
C ALA A 165 2.93 -0.67 -8.22
N ALA A 166 1.95 -1.55 -8.06
CA ALA A 166 1.40 -2.34 -9.16
C ALA A 166 0.75 -1.45 -10.23
N CYS A 167 0.03 -0.40 -9.82
CA CYS A 167 -0.52 0.60 -10.74
C CYS A 167 0.59 1.25 -11.58
N LEU A 168 1.71 1.68 -10.99
CA LEU A 168 2.82 2.30 -11.73
C LEU A 168 3.46 1.38 -12.77
N LEU A 169 3.46 0.06 -12.54
CA LEU A 169 4.11 -0.92 -13.42
C LEU A 169 3.18 -1.47 -14.52
N CYS A 170 1.88 -1.51 -14.25
CA CYS A 170 0.88 -2.09 -15.13
C CYS A 170 0.51 -1.13 -16.28
N PRO A 171 0.62 -1.57 -17.55
CA PRO A 171 0.26 -0.74 -18.71
C PRO A 171 -1.22 -0.35 -18.74
N GLY A 172 -1.52 0.85 -19.23
CA GLY A 172 -2.90 1.34 -19.40
C GLY A 172 -3.62 1.74 -18.11
N THR A 173 -2.90 1.84 -16.99
CA THR A 173 -3.43 2.45 -15.75
C THR A 173 -3.09 3.95 -15.69
N VAL A 174 -3.67 4.68 -14.73
CA VAL A 174 -3.32 6.10 -14.51
C VAL A 174 -1.86 6.31 -14.07
N GLY A 175 -1.19 5.26 -13.59
CA GLY A 175 0.21 5.27 -13.20
C GLY A 175 1.18 5.19 -14.38
N GLU A 176 0.70 4.79 -15.57
CA GLU A 176 1.53 4.68 -16.76
C GLU A 176 2.17 6.03 -17.11
N GLY A 177 3.46 5.99 -17.45
CA GLY A 177 4.24 7.18 -17.82
C GLY A 177 4.79 8.01 -16.66
N LEU A 178 4.47 7.68 -15.39
CA LEU A 178 5.06 8.38 -14.24
C LEU A 178 6.47 7.90 -13.89
N LEU A 179 6.79 6.64 -14.18
CA LEU A 179 8.13 6.11 -14.00
C LEU A 179 9.06 6.60 -15.12
N LYS A 180 10.25 7.10 -14.75
CA LYS A 180 11.27 7.54 -15.73
C LYS A 180 11.71 6.42 -16.67
N ALA A 181 11.80 5.21 -16.15
CA ALA A 181 12.09 3.99 -16.90
C ALA A 181 11.40 2.82 -16.20
N LEU A 182 10.97 1.82 -16.97
CA LEU A 182 10.38 0.61 -16.43
C LEU A 182 11.51 -0.28 -15.84
N PRO A 183 11.52 -0.54 -14.52
CA PRO A 183 12.54 -1.37 -13.90
C PRO A 183 12.35 -2.86 -14.22
N SER A 184 13.44 -3.62 -14.31
CA SER A 184 13.37 -5.09 -14.40
C SER A 184 12.81 -5.70 -13.10
N ALA A 185 12.12 -6.83 -13.21
CA ALA A 185 11.65 -7.58 -12.04
C ALA A 185 12.81 -8.36 -11.35
N PRO A 186 12.81 -8.46 -10.01
CA PRO A 186 11.96 -7.72 -9.08
C PRO A 186 12.31 -6.22 -9.08
N ALA A 187 11.29 -5.38 -9.24
CA ALA A 187 11.42 -3.93 -9.23
C ALA A 187 11.43 -3.40 -7.80
N ARG A 188 12.31 -2.44 -7.52
CA ARG A 188 12.31 -1.64 -6.28
C ARG A 188 11.77 -0.26 -6.60
N LEU A 189 10.61 0.07 -6.04
CA LEU A 189 9.98 1.38 -6.20
C LEU A 189 10.00 2.12 -4.86
N ALA A 190 10.60 3.30 -4.84
CA ALA A 190 10.56 4.20 -3.70
C ALA A 190 9.36 5.14 -3.86
N LEU A 191 8.33 4.95 -3.04
CA LEU A 191 7.12 5.77 -3.09
C LEU A 191 7.23 6.92 -2.08
N GLU A 192 7.33 8.15 -2.57
CA GLU A 192 7.40 9.34 -1.72
C GLU A 192 6.04 9.58 -1.07
N HIS A 193 6.04 9.87 0.22
CA HIS A 193 4.85 10.20 1.02
C HIS A 193 5.17 11.40 1.94
N PRO A 194 4.21 12.01 2.67
CA PRO A 194 4.44 13.29 3.37
C PRO A 194 5.59 13.29 4.41
N MET A 195 6.00 12.11 4.87
CA MET A 195 7.03 11.91 5.90
C MET A 195 8.36 11.34 5.38
N GLY A 196 8.51 11.08 4.08
CA GLY A 196 9.69 10.40 3.54
C GLY A 196 9.35 9.53 2.35
N GLN A 197 9.88 8.31 2.33
CA GLN A 197 9.66 7.35 1.26
C GLN A 197 9.49 5.93 1.78
N LEU A 198 8.67 5.15 1.08
CA LEU A 198 8.48 3.75 1.35
C LEU A 198 8.95 2.92 0.16
N GLU A 199 9.99 2.10 0.37
CA GLU A 199 10.43 1.13 -0.65
C GLU A 199 9.48 -0.08 -0.70
N VAL A 200 8.97 -0.34 -1.90
CA VAL A 200 8.17 -1.52 -2.26
C VAL A 200 8.98 -2.34 -3.25
N VAL A 201 9.07 -3.65 -3.01
CA VAL A 201 9.68 -4.60 -3.95
C VAL A 201 8.56 -5.41 -4.59
N ILE A 202 8.46 -5.37 -5.92
CA ILE A 202 7.44 -6.10 -6.67
C ILE A 202 8.09 -6.99 -7.71
N ASP A 203 7.69 -8.25 -7.73
CA ASP A 203 8.01 -9.18 -8.80
C ASP A 203 6.80 -9.35 -9.70
N TYR A 204 7.05 -9.19 -11.00
CA TYR A 204 6.00 -9.13 -12.01
C TYR A 204 6.53 -9.63 -13.35
N SER A 205 5.62 -10.09 -14.21
CA SER A 205 5.90 -10.34 -15.62
C SER A 205 5.11 -9.33 -16.47
N ARG A 206 5.71 -8.87 -17.57
CA ARG A 206 5.07 -7.97 -18.51
C ARG A 206 5.46 -8.34 -19.94
N GLU A 207 4.47 -8.70 -20.74
CA GLU A 207 4.62 -9.03 -22.15
C GLU A 207 3.59 -8.23 -22.97
N GLY A 208 4.05 -7.15 -23.60
CA GLY A 208 3.16 -6.18 -24.24
C GLY A 208 2.20 -5.57 -23.23
N ASP A 209 0.90 -5.79 -23.44
CA ASP A 209 -0.16 -5.35 -22.54
C ASP A 209 -0.43 -6.35 -21.41
N GLN A 210 0.08 -7.59 -21.46
CA GLN A 210 -0.13 -8.55 -20.37
C GLN A 210 0.70 -8.14 -19.15
N PHE A 211 0.10 -8.25 -17.97
CA PHE A 211 0.73 -7.93 -16.69
C PHE A 211 0.29 -8.96 -15.66
N GLU A 212 1.25 -9.65 -15.06
CA GLU A 212 1.02 -10.59 -13.96
C GLU A 212 1.87 -10.15 -12.77
N LEU A 213 1.24 -10.11 -11.60
CA LEU A 213 1.91 -9.82 -10.34
C LEU A 213 2.19 -11.13 -9.61
N ASN A 214 3.47 -11.49 -9.46
CA ASN A 214 3.87 -12.73 -8.78
C ASN A 214 3.80 -12.55 -7.26
N TRP A 215 4.40 -11.46 -6.75
CA TRP A 215 4.29 -11.06 -5.35
C TRP A 215 4.64 -9.58 -5.19
N ALA A 216 4.12 -8.99 -4.12
CA ALA A 216 4.49 -7.65 -3.69
C ALA A 216 5.05 -7.71 -2.27
N GLY A 217 6.04 -6.89 -1.97
CA GLY A 217 6.81 -7.01 -0.75
C GLY A 217 7.47 -5.72 -0.31
N LEU A 218 8.06 -5.76 0.87
CA LEU A 218 8.71 -4.62 1.49
C LEU A 218 9.97 -5.07 2.21
N VAL A 219 10.92 -4.15 2.32
CA VAL A 219 12.04 -4.31 3.24
C VAL A 219 11.67 -3.65 4.57
N ARG A 220 11.87 -4.39 5.66
CA ARG A 220 11.71 -3.92 7.04
C ARG A 220 12.95 -4.29 7.85
N THR A 221 13.00 -3.82 9.07
CA THR A 221 13.98 -4.24 10.08
C THR A 221 13.23 -4.74 11.32
N ALA A 222 13.89 -5.57 12.11
CA ALA A 222 13.37 -6.06 13.39
C ALA A 222 14.51 -6.16 14.39
N ARG A 223 14.19 -6.05 15.70
CA ARG A 223 15.14 -6.27 16.80
C ARG A 223 14.41 -6.83 18.02
N LYS A 224 14.98 -7.85 18.66
CA LYS A 224 14.49 -8.33 19.97
C LYS A 224 14.84 -7.28 21.04
N LEU A 225 13.82 -6.71 21.69
CA LEU A 225 14.01 -5.70 22.75
C LEU A 225 14.05 -6.30 24.14
N ALA A 226 13.21 -7.30 24.42
CA ALA A 226 13.13 -7.98 25.70
C ALA A 226 12.59 -9.41 25.51
N GLU A 227 12.91 -10.28 26.46
CA GLU A 227 12.40 -11.65 26.56
C GLU A 227 12.16 -11.96 28.04
N GLY A 228 10.98 -12.49 28.38
CA GLY A 228 10.61 -12.74 29.78
C GLY A 228 9.12 -12.96 29.99
N HIS A 229 8.66 -12.75 31.22
CA HIS A 229 7.26 -12.93 31.63
C HIS A 229 6.59 -11.58 31.89
N VAL A 230 5.34 -11.44 31.43
CA VAL A 230 4.49 -10.27 31.74
C VAL A 230 3.48 -10.69 32.79
N PHE A 231 3.46 -9.99 33.93
CA PHE A 231 2.49 -10.21 34.99
C PHE A 231 1.34 -9.23 34.88
N VAL A 232 0.11 -9.72 34.99
CA VAL A 232 -1.11 -8.90 34.98
C VAL A 232 -1.89 -9.05 36.28
N PRO A 233 -2.63 -8.03 36.73
CA PRO A 233 -3.47 -8.16 37.91
C PRO A 233 -4.58 -9.21 37.70
N GLY A 234 -4.76 -10.13 38.64
CA GLY A 234 -5.77 -11.20 38.53
C GLY A 234 -7.21 -10.70 38.36
N LYS A 235 -7.52 -9.48 38.81
CA LYS A 235 -8.84 -8.85 38.61
C LYS A 235 -9.15 -8.45 37.15
N VAL A 236 -8.14 -8.38 36.29
CA VAL A 236 -8.27 -7.95 34.89
C VAL A 236 -8.43 -9.15 33.94
N TRP A 237 -8.03 -10.35 34.37
CA TRP A 237 -8.05 -11.56 33.55
C TRP A 237 -8.60 -12.74 34.35
N SER A 238 -9.82 -13.16 34.03
CA SER A 238 -10.50 -14.30 34.67
C SER A 238 -10.06 -15.67 34.12
N GLY A 239 -9.15 -15.71 33.13
CA GLY A 239 -8.82 -16.93 32.41
C GLY A 239 -9.77 -17.20 31.24
N LEU A 240 -9.43 -18.19 30.43
CA LEU A 240 -10.41 -18.87 29.58
C LEU A 240 -11.10 -19.91 30.49
N ASP A 241 -12.43 -19.86 30.60
CA ASP A 241 -13.19 -20.92 31.25
C ASP A 241 -12.77 -22.25 30.60
N ARG A 242 -12.29 -23.19 31.43
CA ARG A 242 -11.67 -24.43 30.95
C ARG A 242 -12.67 -25.49 30.46
N ASP A 243 -13.97 -25.17 30.40
CA ASP A 243 -15.04 -26.10 30.05
C ASP A 243 -15.99 -25.55 28.97
N SER A 244 -15.50 -25.40 27.72
CA SER A 244 -16.34 -25.31 26.51
C SER A 244 -15.68 -25.97 25.32
#